data_AF-A0A7W1B8T0-F1
#
_entry.id   AF-A0A7W1B8T0-F1
#
_cell.length_a   1.000
_cell.length_b   1.000
_cell.length_c   1.000
_cell.angle_alpha   90.00
_cell.angle_beta   90.00
_cell.angle_gamma   90.00
#
_symmetry.space_group_name_H-M   'P 1'
#
loop_
_entity.id
_entity.type
_entity.pdbx_description
1 polymer ?
#
loop_
_entity_poly.entity_id
_entity_poly.type
_entity_poly.pdbx_seq_one_letter_code
_entity_poly.pdbx_strand_id
1 'polypeptide(L)'
;MKSLFAIVSLFTVALTLPLQAAPETEKSLYERLGGVFAIAAVVDHFSDAVVQNPIVGKTSKNPALKEWHTKNLGRLPGLKFMRTLWVCEATGGPFKFSPTKPGKTELGLEEAHRDLKISPEEFDEVAAELGRTLDFAKVPAREKGEVLAAFAAHKNEVTAGYKAK
;
A
#
# COMPACT_ATOMS: atom_id res chain seq x y z
N MET A 1 -75.89 -27.92 -38.45
CA MET A 1 -75.20 -28.72 -37.41
C MET A 1 -73.99 -27.92 -36.95
N LYS A 2 -73.88 -27.71 -35.65
CA LYS A 2 -72.95 -26.78 -34.99
C LYS A 2 -71.59 -27.45 -34.84
N SER A 3 -70.52 -26.82 -35.31
CA SER A 3 -69.15 -27.19 -34.93
C SER A 3 -68.41 -25.95 -34.44
N LEU A 4 -68.24 -25.91 -33.13
CA LEU A 4 -67.57 -24.88 -32.35
C LEU A 4 -66.09 -25.25 -32.26
N PHE A 5 -65.19 -24.46 -32.87
CA PHE A 5 -63.75 -24.60 -32.65
C PHE A 5 -63.33 -23.61 -31.55
N ALA A 6 -63.01 -24.15 -30.37
CA ALA A 6 -62.44 -23.38 -29.27
C ALA A 6 -60.93 -23.19 -29.50
N ILE A 7 -60.51 -21.95 -29.76
CA ILE A 7 -59.11 -21.55 -29.85
C ILE A 7 -58.63 -21.26 -28.42
N VAL A 8 -57.81 -22.15 -27.86
CA VAL A 8 -57.12 -21.92 -26.59
C VAL A 8 -55.89 -21.05 -26.88
N SER A 9 -56.02 -19.74 -26.71
CA SER A 9 -54.89 -18.81 -26.73
C SER A 9 -54.11 -18.94 -25.41
N LEU A 10 -52.94 -19.58 -25.48
CA LEU A 10 -51.98 -19.68 -24.39
C LEU A 10 -51.25 -18.33 -24.25
N PHE A 11 -51.67 -17.49 -23.31
CA PHE A 11 -50.95 -16.27 -22.92
C PHE A 11 -49.76 -16.65 -22.04
N THR A 12 -48.55 -16.66 -22.61
CA THR A 12 -47.29 -16.67 -21.85
C THR A 12 -47.06 -15.29 -21.24
N VAL A 13 -47.37 -15.14 -19.95
CA VAL A 13 -46.96 -13.98 -19.17
C VAL A 13 -45.47 -14.11 -18.90
N ALA A 14 -44.65 -13.36 -19.65
CA ALA A 14 -43.24 -13.18 -19.32
C ALA A 14 -43.14 -12.33 -18.05
N LEU A 15 -42.85 -12.97 -16.93
CA LEU A 15 -42.61 -12.32 -15.64
C LEU A 15 -41.26 -11.57 -15.73
N THR A 16 -41.28 -10.28 -16.06
CA THR A 16 -40.10 -9.42 -16.00
C THR A 16 -39.80 -9.10 -14.54
N LEU A 17 -38.95 -9.90 -13.91
CA LEU A 17 -38.34 -9.54 -12.64
C LEU A 17 -37.42 -8.33 -12.87
N PRO A 18 -37.48 -7.28 -12.03
CA PRO A 18 -36.50 -6.21 -12.10
C PRO A 18 -35.13 -6.80 -11.77
N LEU A 19 -34.17 -6.64 -12.68
CA LEU A 19 -32.77 -6.94 -12.41
C LEU A 19 -32.31 -5.90 -11.38
N GLN A 20 -32.37 -6.27 -10.09
CA GLN A 20 -31.77 -5.49 -9.03
C GLN A 20 -30.27 -5.42 -9.36
N ALA A 21 -29.77 -4.24 -9.75
CA ALA A 21 -28.35 -4.04 -9.97
C ALA A 21 -27.61 -4.49 -8.71
N ALA A 22 -26.71 -5.47 -8.85
CA ALA A 22 -25.83 -5.86 -7.75
C ALA A 22 -25.08 -4.60 -7.28
N PRO A 23 -24.90 -4.39 -5.96
CA PRO A 23 -24.10 -3.27 -5.48
C PRO A 23 -22.74 -3.32 -6.17
N GLU A 24 -22.36 -2.25 -6.87
CA GLU A 24 -21.01 -2.12 -7.39
C GLU A 24 -20.06 -2.20 -6.20
N THR A 25 -19.29 -3.28 -6.11
CA THR A 25 -18.24 -3.40 -5.12
C THR A 25 -17.22 -2.30 -5.40
N GLU A 26 -17.05 -1.39 -4.45
CA GLU A 26 -16.08 -0.32 -4.58
C GLU A 26 -14.69 -0.91 -4.87
N LYS A 27 -13.98 -0.33 -5.84
CA LYS A 27 -12.61 -0.75 -6.18
C LYS A 27 -11.70 -0.67 -4.95
N SER A 28 -10.86 -1.69 -4.80
CA SER A 28 -9.79 -1.69 -3.79
C SER A 28 -8.89 -0.47 -3.95
N LEU A 29 -8.19 -0.08 -2.87
CA LEU A 29 -7.20 0.99 -2.95
C LEU A 29 -6.09 0.63 -3.96
N TYR A 30 -5.69 -0.65 -4.04
CA TYR A 30 -4.74 -1.16 -5.03
C TYR A 30 -5.16 -0.83 -6.46
N GLU A 31 -6.42 -1.09 -6.82
CA GLU A 31 -6.97 -0.77 -8.14
C GLU A 31 -7.06 0.73 -8.39
N ARG A 32 -7.46 1.51 -7.37
CA ARG A 32 -7.51 2.98 -7.46
C ARG A 32 -6.14 3.62 -7.61
N LEU A 33 -5.09 3.01 -7.05
CA LEU A 33 -3.70 3.41 -7.21
C LEU A 33 -3.08 3.00 -8.56
N GLY A 34 -3.80 2.23 -9.39
CA GLY A 34 -3.32 1.79 -10.71
C GLY A 34 -2.52 0.48 -10.67
N GLY A 35 -2.61 -0.29 -9.58
CA GLY A 35 -2.00 -1.60 -9.43
C GLY A 35 -0.46 -1.57 -9.29
N VAL A 36 0.14 -2.76 -9.33
CA VAL A 36 1.55 -2.98 -8.94
C VAL A 36 2.56 -2.15 -9.71
N PHE A 37 2.35 -1.89 -11.01
CA PHE A 37 3.30 -1.08 -11.80
C PHE A 37 3.30 0.39 -11.38
N ALA A 38 2.13 0.97 -11.12
CA ALA A 38 2.02 2.33 -10.62
C ALA A 38 2.59 2.44 -9.20
N ILE A 39 2.25 1.48 -8.33
CA ILE A 39 2.81 1.38 -6.97
C ILE A 39 4.34 1.27 -7.01
N ALA A 40 4.88 0.39 -7.86
CA ALA A 40 6.33 0.19 -7.99
C ALA A 40 7.03 1.48 -8.43
N ALA A 41 6.46 2.24 -9.37
CA ALA A 41 7.03 3.52 -9.81
C ALA A 41 7.05 4.57 -8.68
N VAL A 42 5.98 4.66 -7.89
CA VAL A 42 5.92 5.53 -6.71
C VAL A 42 6.95 5.11 -5.66
N VAL A 43 7.06 3.81 -5.38
CA VAL A 43 8.03 3.26 -4.42
C VAL A 43 9.47 3.45 -4.90
N ASP A 44 9.72 3.34 -6.20
CA ASP A 44 11.03 3.57 -6.81
C ASP A 44 11.50 5.01 -6.57
N HIS A 45 10.64 5.99 -6.89
CA HIS A 45 10.88 7.41 -6.63
C HIS A 45 11.05 7.71 -5.14
N PHE A 46 10.14 7.22 -4.30
CA PHE A 46 10.16 7.43 -2.84
C PHE A 46 11.47 6.92 -2.24
N SER A 47 11.90 5.73 -2.66
CA SER A 47 13.10 5.11 -2.10
C SER A 47 14.36 5.88 -2.47
N ASP A 48 14.43 6.45 -3.67
CA ASP A 48 15.56 7.32 -4.07
C ASP A 48 15.50 8.68 -3.36
N ALA A 49 14.31 9.25 -3.16
CA ALA A 49 14.12 10.48 -2.40
C ALA A 49 14.58 10.34 -0.94
N VAL A 50 14.21 9.24 -0.27
CA VAL A 50 14.67 8.94 1.11
C VAL A 50 16.19 8.86 1.20
N VAL A 51 16.88 8.30 0.19
CA VAL A 51 18.35 8.24 0.18
C VAL A 51 18.97 9.65 0.16
N GLN A 52 18.35 10.58 -0.55
CA GLN A 52 18.83 11.96 -0.65
C GLN A 52 18.33 12.87 0.49
N ASN A 53 17.34 12.43 1.26
CA ASN A 53 16.73 13.24 2.31
C ASN A 53 17.77 13.65 3.38
N PRO A 54 17.81 14.94 3.77
CA PRO A 54 18.85 15.45 4.66
C PRO A 54 18.77 14.91 6.11
N ILE A 55 17.59 14.48 6.55
CA ILE A 55 17.31 14.03 7.91
C ILE A 55 17.44 12.50 8.02
N VAL A 56 16.88 11.76 7.05
CA VAL A 56 16.77 10.28 7.13
C VAL A 56 17.65 9.53 6.13
N GLY A 57 18.33 10.25 5.23
CA GLY A 57 19.16 9.70 4.15
C GLY A 57 20.67 9.76 4.42
N LYS A 58 21.44 9.92 3.34
CA LYS A 58 22.91 9.84 3.34
C LYS A 58 23.64 10.88 4.20
N THR A 59 22.97 11.96 4.58
CA THR A 59 23.51 13.01 5.46
C THR A 59 22.87 13.02 6.85
N SER A 60 22.11 11.98 7.20
CA SER A 60 21.42 11.88 8.49
C SER A 60 22.38 12.06 9.68
N LYS A 61 21.86 12.69 10.74
CA LYS A 61 22.55 12.75 12.03
C LYS A 61 22.56 11.40 12.76
N ASN A 62 21.62 10.51 12.43
CA ASN A 62 21.61 9.14 12.95
C ASN A 62 22.68 8.31 12.20
N PRO A 63 23.72 7.83 12.91
CA PRO A 63 24.84 7.14 12.27
C PRO A 63 24.40 5.84 11.58
N ALA A 64 23.41 5.12 12.11
CA ALA A 64 22.93 3.87 11.53
C ALA A 64 22.19 4.11 10.21
N LEU A 65 21.34 5.16 10.14
CA LEU A 65 20.70 5.57 8.89
C LEU A 65 21.74 6.03 7.87
N LYS A 66 22.68 6.89 8.27
CA LYS A 66 23.75 7.37 7.39
C LYS A 66 24.59 6.23 6.83
N GLU A 67 24.97 5.26 7.66
CA GLU A 67 25.73 4.08 7.24
C GLU A 67 24.93 3.24 6.23
N TRP A 68 23.66 2.96 6.50
CA TRP A 68 22.80 2.24 5.57
C TRP A 68 22.76 2.93 4.19
N HIS A 69 22.54 4.23 4.17
CA HIS A 69 22.40 5.02 2.93
C HIS A 69 23.73 5.34 2.21
N THR A 70 24.88 4.99 2.79
CA THR A 70 26.20 5.25 2.17
C THR A 70 27.00 3.98 1.89
N LYS A 71 26.75 2.90 2.63
CA LYS A 71 27.51 1.64 2.53
C LYS A 71 26.68 0.45 2.05
N ASN A 72 25.36 0.52 2.11
CA ASN A 72 24.48 -0.62 1.84
C ASN A 72 23.52 -0.42 0.66
N LEU A 73 23.74 0.59 -0.19
CA LEU A 73 22.86 0.89 -1.33
C LEU A 73 22.75 -0.24 -2.37
N GLY A 74 23.69 -1.19 -2.40
CA GLY A 74 23.54 -2.41 -3.21
C GLY A 74 22.30 -3.25 -2.84
N ARG A 75 21.73 -3.06 -1.65
CA ARG A 75 20.48 -3.70 -1.20
C ARG A 75 19.21 -2.92 -1.57
N LEU A 76 19.35 -1.69 -2.08
CA LEU A 76 18.21 -0.81 -2.39
C LEU A 76 17.21 -1.43 -3.38
N PRO A 77 17.63 -2.14 -4.46
CA PRO A 77 16.67 -2.78 -5.36
C PRO A 77 15.76 -3.79 -4.64
N GLY A 78 16.33 -4.59 -3.74
CA GLY A 78 15.56 -5.52 -2.90
C GLY A 78 14.61 -4.78 -1.97
N LEU A 79 15.03 -3.64 -1.39
CA LEU A 79 14.14 -2.84 -0.54
C LEU A 79 12.98 -2.22 -1.32
N LYS A 80 13.20 -1.73 -2.54
CA LYS A 80 12.15 -1.23 -3.44
C LYS A 80 11.12 -2.32 -3.74
N PHE A 81 11.58 -3.55 -4.01
CA PHE A 81 10.70 -4.71 -4.19
C PHE A 81 9.86 -5.01 -2.93
N MET A 82 10.49 -5.13 -1.75
CA MET A 82 9.77 -5.45 -0.52
C MET A 82 8.75 -4.38 -0.13
N ARG A 83 9.09 -3.09 -0.32
CA ARG A 83 8.15 -1.98 -0.11
C ARG A 83 6.96 -2.05 -1.07
N THR A 84 7.20 -2.39 -2.34
CA THR A 84 6.14 -2.58 -3.33
C THR A 84 5.18 -3.71 -2.91
N LEU A 85 5.70 -4.85 -2.45
CA LEU A 85 4.87 -5.95 -1.97
C LEU A 85 4.02 -5.55 -0.76
N TRP A 86 4.60 -4.84 0.21
CA TRP A 86 3.87 -4.34 1.36
C TRP A 86 2.73 -3.41 0.94
N VAL A 87 2.97 -2.43 0.06
CA VAL A 87 1.90 -1.54 -0.42
C VAL A 87 0.84 -2.33 -1.17
N CYS A 88 1.22 -3.30 -2.01
CA CYS A 88 0.24 -4.13 -2.71
C CYS A 88 -0.69 -4.85 -1.73
N GLU A 89 -0.15 -5.49 -0.69
CA GLU A 89 -0.97 -6.16 0.32
C GLU A 89 -1.83 -5.18 1.13
N ALA A 90 -1.21 -4.12 1.65
CA ALA A 90 -1.89 -3.14 2.51
C ALA A 90 -3.04 -2.40 1.81
N THR A 91 -3.03 -2.35 0.47
CA THR A 91 -4.05 -1.68 -0.35
C THR A 91 -5.10 -2.64 -0.92
N GLY A 92 -5.06 -3.92 -0.54
CA GLY A 92 -6.01 -4.94 -0.98
C GLY A 92 -5.67 -5.60 -2.32
N GLY A 93 -4.42 -5.51 -2.75
CA GLY A 93 -3.91 -6.14 -3.96
C GLY A 93 -3.64 -7.64 -3.82
N PRO A 94 -3.33 -8.33 -4.94
CA PRO A 94 -3.19 -9.78 -4.97
C PRO A 94 -1.84 -10.29 -4.46
N PHE A 95 -0.85 -9.41 -4.30
CA PHE A 95 0.50 -9.78 -3.87
C PHE A 95 0.63 -9.73 -2.36
N LYS A 96 1.27 -10.76 -1.80
CA LYS A 96 1.50 -10.91 -0.37
C LYS A 96 2.92 -10.53 0.01
N PHE A 97 3.04 -9.75 1.08
CA PHE A 97 4.30 -9.45 1.71
C PHE A 97 4.73 -10.64 2.59
N SER A 98 6.03 -10.91 2.60
CA SER A 98 6.61 -11.90 3.51
C SER A 98 7.86 -11.30 4.15
N PRO A 99 7.92 -11.21 5.49
CA PRO A 99 9.05 -10.58 6.16
C PRO A 99 10.33 -11.39 5.96
N THR A 100 11.42 -10.70 5.62
CA THR A 100 12.75 -11.32 5.52
C THR A 100 13.44 -11.48 6.88
N LYS A 101 12.95 -10.74 7.88
CA LYS A 101 13.35 -10.84 9.29
C LYS A 101 12.07 -10.98 10.12
N PRO A 102 11.66 -12.22 10.48
CA PRO A 102 10.48 -12.43 11.31
C PRO A 102 10.64 -11.76 12.67
N GLY A 103 9.53 -11.28 13.22
CA GLY A 103 9.45 -10.69 14.55
C GLY A 103 8.25 -11.23 15.32
N LYS A 104 7.80 -10.44 16.29
CA LYS A 104 6.55 -10.64 17.05
C LYS A 104 5.32 -10.23 16.23
N THR A 105 5.47 -9.29 15.30
CA THR A 105 4.39 -8.85 14.40
C THR A 105 4.41 -9.62 13.08
N GLU A 106 3.28 -9.63 12.38
CA GLU A 106 3.15 -10.25 11.06
C GLU A 106 4.13 -9.65 10.03
N LEU A 107 4.39 -8.34 10.11
CA LEU A 107 5.30 -7.65 9.19
C LEU A 107 6.76 -7.67 9.64
N GLY A 108 7.05 -8.05 10.88
CA GLY A 108 8.39 -8.11 11.46
C GLY A 108 9.15 -6.78 11.40
N LEU A 109 8.44 -5.65 11.34
CA LEU A 109 9.06 -4.34 11.11
C LEU A 109 9.94 -3.92 12.29
N GLU A 110 9.64 -4.36 13.50
CA GLU A 110 10.46 -4.11 14.67
C GLU A 110 11.86 -4.70 14.52
N GLU A 111 12.01 -5.94 14.06
CA GLU A 111 13.32 -6.57 13.87
C GLU A 111 14.01 -6.09 12.60
N ALA A 112 13.24 -5.74 11.56
CA ALA A 112 13.79 -5.13 10.36
C ALA A 112 14.45 -3.77 10.62
N HIS A 113 13.93 -2.98 11.57
CA HIS A 113 14.38 -1.61 11.87
C HIS A 113 15.12 -1.45 13.21
N ARG A 114 15.19 -2.50 14.06
CA ARG A 114 15.71 -2.44 15.44
C ARG A 114 17.07 -1.76 15.56
N ASP A 115 17.98 -2.06 14.65
CA ASP A 115 19.37 -1.59 14.69
C ASP A 115 19.53 -0.19 14.10
N LEU A 116 18.55 0.28 13.32
CA LEU A 116 18.54 1.64 12.76
C LEU A 116 18.21 2.69 13.82
N LYS A 117 17.59 2.27 14.93
CA LYS A 117 17.24 3.16 16.07
C LYS A 117 16.48 4.40 15.62
N ILE A 118 15.53 4.22 14.70
CA ILE A 118 14.74 5.29 14.09
C ILE A 118 13.90 6.00 15.17
N SER A 119 14.09 7.30 15.32
CA SER A 119 13.28 8.11 16.24
C SER A 119 11.86 8.35 15.71
N PRO A 120 10.90 8.74 16.58
CA PRO A 120 9.57 9.16 16.14
C PRO A 120 9.60 10.27 15.08
N GLU A 121 10.50 11.24 15.22
CA GLU A 121 10.67 12.37 14.29
C GLU A 121 11.28 11.92 12.96
N GLU A 122 12.23 10.98 12.98
CA GLU A 122 12.77 10.38 11.76
C GLU A 122 11.71 9.57 11.03
N PHE A 123 10.85 8.85 11.74
CA PHE A 123 9.70 8.18 11.13
C PHE A 123 8.74 9.18 10.48
N ASP A 124 8.41 10.26 11.16
CA ASP A 124 7.52 11.30 10.64
C ASP A 124 8.10 11.97 9.39
N GLU A 125 9.42 12.14 9.34
CA GLU A 125 10.08 12.65 8.14
C GLU A 125 10.00 11.67 6.96
N VAL A 126 10.14 10.36 7.19
CA VAL A 126 9.91 9.36 6.14
C VAL A 126 8.45 9.41 5.66
N ALA A 127 7.48 9.57 6.56
CA ALA A 127 6.08 9.72 6.20
C ALA A 127 5.83 11.02 5.40
N ALA A 128 6.53 12.11 5.73
CA ALA A 128 6.49 13.35 4.97
C ALA A 128 7.08 13.19 3.56
N GLU A 129 8.18 12.44 3.41
CA GLU A 129 8.77 12.10 2.10
C GLU A 129 7.82 11.26 1.24
N LEU A 130 7.12 10.30 1.86
CA LEU A 130 6.06 9.55 1.18
C LEU A 130 4.95 10.48 0.72
N GLY A 131 4.52 11.43 1.57
CA GLY A 131 3.54 12.45 1.21
C GLY A 131 3.96 13.28 -0.02
N ARG A 132 5.22 13.75 -0.05
CA ARG A 132 5.78 14.48 -1.20
C ARG A 132 5.85 13.64 -2.47
N THR A 133 6.21 12.36 -2.33
CA THR A 133 6.26 11.42 -3.45
C THR A 133 4.87 11.16 -4.04
N LEU A 134 3.84 11.02 -3.20
CA LEU A 134 2.47 10.85 -3.64
C LEU A 134 1.95 12.11 -4.35
N ASP A 135 2.34 13.31 -3.89
CA ASP A 135 2.04 14.57 -4.58
C ASP A 135 2.74 14.66 -5.94
N PHE A 136 4.02 14.28 -6.01
CA PHE A 136 4.77 14.19 -7.27
C PHE A 136 4.08 13.25 -8.28
N ALA A 137 3.59 12.11 -7.80
CA ALA A 137 2.85 11.13 -8.58
C ALA A 137 1.38 11.54 -8.85
N LYS A 138 0.93 12.69 -8.32
CA LYS A 138 -0.43 13.22 -8.47
C LYS A 138 -1.51 12.25 -7.98
N VAL A 139 -1.22 11.50 -6.93
CA VAL A 139 -2.21 10.61 -6.28
C VAL A 139 -3.33 11.47 -5.69
N PRO A 140 -4.61 11.17 -5.95
CA PRO A 140 -5.70 12.00 -5.42
C PRO A 140 -5.74 11.99 -3.89
N ALA A 141 -6.32 13.04 -3.31
CA ALA A 141 -6.24 13.30 -1.86
C ALA A 141 -6.80 12.17 -0.99
N ARG A 142 -7.84 11.49 -1.47
CA ARG A 142 -8.44 10.33 -0.78
C ARG A 142 -7.43 9.19 -0.69
N GLU A 143 -6.94 8.71 -1.83
CA GLU A 143 -6.00 7.59 -1.91
C GLU A 143 -4.69 7.92 -1.18
N LYS A 144 -4.20 9.17 -1.29
CA LYS A 144 -3.03 9.65 -0.53
C LYS A 144 -3.25 9.52 0.98
N GLY A 145 -4.41 9.95 1.47
CA GLY A 145 -4.77 9.86 2.89
C GLY A 145 -4.81 8.41 3.38
N GLU A 146 -5.39 7.51 2.61
CA GLU A 146 -5.46 6.09 2.94
C GLU A 146 -4.06 5.43 2.98
N VAL A 147 -3.18 5.74 2.00
CA VAL A 147 -1.80 5.25 1.99
C VAL A 147 -1.00 5.76 3.19
N LEU A 148 -1.11 7.05 3.51
CA LEU A 148 -0.41 7.64 4.66
C LEU A 148 -0.93 7.08 6.00
N ALA A 149 -2.23 6.81 6.11
CA ALA A 149 -2.80 6.17 7.29
C ALA A 149 -2.27 4.74 7.46
N ALA A 150 -2.23 3.95 6.38
CA ALA A 150 -1.65 2.60 6.40
C ALA A 150 -0.16 2.62 6.80
N PHE A 151 0.61 3.58 6.29
CA PHE A 151 2.01 3.76 6.68
C PHE A 151 2.15 4.11 8.17
N ALA A 152 1.36 5.09 8.65
CA ALA A 152 1.44 5.59 10.02
C ALA A 152 1.08 4.53 11.08
N ALA A 153 0.26 3.54 10.73
CA ALA A 153 -0.10 2.42 11.61
C ALA A 153 1.13 1.65 12.14
N HIS A 154 2.24 1.66 11.39
CA HIS A 154 3.46 0.92 11.72
C HIS A 154 4.48 1.70 12.56
N LYS A 155 4.18 2.94 12.97
CA LYS A 155 5.13 3.80 13.71
C LYS A 155 5.69 3.13 14.96
N ASN A 156 4.86 2.40 15.71
CA ASN A 156 5.29 1.75 16.94
C ASN A 156 6.28 0.60 16.69
N GLU A 157 6.10 -0.16 15.61
CA GLU A 157 7.00 -1.26 15.24
C GLU A 157 8.36 -0.71 14.81
N VAL A 158 8.36 0.26 13.88
CA VAL A 158 9.58 0.83 13.31
C VAL A 158 10.42 1.57 14.36
N THR A 159 9.78 2.25 15.31
CA THR A 159 10.48 3.01 16.38
C THR A 159 10.85 2.15 17.60
N ALA A 160 10.51 0.85 17.63
CA ALA A 160 10.75 -0.01 18.78
C ALA A 160 12.24 -0.06 19.19
N GLY A 161 13.14 -0.08 18.21
CA GLY A 161 14.59 -0.07 18.46
C GLY A 161 15.08 1.19 19.17
N TYR A 162 14.45 2.34 18.93
CA TYR A 162 14.77 3.61 19.57
C TYR A 162 14.27 3.66 21.03
N LYS A 163 13.06 3.16 21.28
CA LYS A 163 12.44 3.15 22.63
C LYS A 163 13.14 2.20 23.61
N ALA A 164 13.86 1.20 23.11
CA ALA A 164 14.58 0.21 23.91
C ALA A 164 15.99 0.67 24.35
N LYS A 165 16.33 1.94 24.18
CA LYS A 165 17.59 2.54 24.63
C LYS A 165 17.58 2.87 26.11
#